data_AF-A0A522L844-F1
#
_entry.id   AF-A0A522L844-F1
#
_cell.length_a   1.000
_cell.length_b   1.000
_cell.length_c   1.000
_cell.angle_alpha   90.00
_cell.angle_beta   90.00
_cell.angle_gamma   90.00
#
_symmetry.space_group_name_H-M   'P 1'
#
loop_
_entity.id
_entity.type
_entity.pdbx_description
1 polymer ?
#
loop_
_entity_poly.entity_id
_entity_poly.type
_entity_poly.pdbx_seq_one_letter_code
_entity_poly.pdbx_strand_id
1 'polypeptide(L)'
;MRFLALLLLAPILAVLGWMYLHYARSRPRSIAQRRIDAAALWVATLGAVAVCMVAYDAVSLPGIEHATGLRASGAIWRQVFPPLCGYGVFTGVLFAALGLRRWRS
;
A
#
# COMPACT_ATOMS: atom_id res chain seq x y z
N MET A 1 -14.81 5.17 10.41
CA MET A 1 -13.49 5.12 11.07
C MET A 1 -12.39 4.83 10.03
N ARG A 2 -12.14 5.78 9.12
CA ARG A 2 -11.15 5.63 8.03
C ARG A 2 -9.72 5.37 8.52
N PHE A 3 -9.37 5.87 9.70
CA PHE A 3 -8.06 5.68 10.31
C PHE A 3 -7.75 4.24 10.71
N LEU A 4 -8.76 3.40 10.97
CA LEU A 4 -8.55 1.99 11.28
C LEU A 4 -8.02 1.21 10.06
N ALA A 5 -8.51 1.54 8.86
CA ALA A 5 -7.97 0.98 7.61
C ALA A 5 -6.49 1.37 7.43
N LEU A 6 -6.14 2.63 7.68
CA LEU A 6 -4.73 3.06 7.65
C LEU A 6 -3.88 2.36 8.72
N LEU A 7 -4.43 2.12 9.90
CA LEU A 7 -3.74 1.39 10.98
C LEU A 7 -3.41 -0.05 10.55
N LEU A 8 -4.34 -0.71 9.83
CA LEU A 8 -4.12 -2.05 9.27
C LEU A 8 -3.06 -2.05 8.16
N LEU A 9 -2.98 -0.97 7.39
CA LEU A 9 -2.01 -0.81 6.30
C LEU A 9 -0.59 -0.51 6.80
N ALA A 10 -0.44 0.30 7.84
CA ALA A 10 0.85 0.77 8.33
C ALA A 10 1.92 -0.33 8.59
N PRO A 11 1.62 -1.44 9.30
CA PRO A 11 2.63 -2.45 9.60
C PRO A 11 3.14 -3.16 8.33
N ILE A 12 2.27 -3.46 7.37
CA ILE A 12 2.71 -4.14 6.13
C ILE A 12 3.57 -3.21 5.26
N LEU A 13 3.24 -1.92 5.19
CA LEU A 13 4.07 -0.95 4.47
C LEU A 13 5.44 -0.79 5.11
N ALA A 14 5.51 -0.80 6.45
CA ALA A 14 6.77 -0.71 7.18
C ALA A 14 7.68 -1.92 6.87
N VAL A 15 7.14 -3.14 6.87
CA VAL A 15 7.88 -4.36 6.53
C VAL A 15 8.39 -4.30 5.09
N LEU A 16 7.53 -3.95 4.12
CA LEU A 16 7.92 -3.88 2.71
C LEU A 16 8.95 -2.77 2.45
N GLY A 17 8.76 -1.58 3.02
CA GLY A 17 9.70 -0.48 2.90
C GLY A 17 11.06 -0.84 3.51
N TRP A 18 11.06 -1.53 4.65
CA TRP A 18 12.28 -2.06 5.26
C TRP A 18 12.99 -3.06 4.35
N MET A 19 12.27 -4.04 3.80
CA MET A 19 12.83 -5.03 2.87
C MET A 19 13.43 -4.36 1.63
N TYR A 20 12.75 -3.38 1.04
CA TYR A 20 13.25 -2.60 -0.09
C TYR A 20 14.56 -1.87 0.24
N LEU A 21 14.60 -1.18 1.38
CA LEU A 21 15.80 -0.47 1.82
C LEU A 21 16.95 -1.41 2.15
N HIS A 22 16.67 -2.58 2.71
CA HIS A 22 17.67 -3.59 3.02
C HIS A 22 18.27 -4.15 1.72
N TYR A 23 17.43 -4.53 0.75
CA TYR A 23 17.89 -4.94 -0.58
C TYR A 23 18.69 -3.86 -1.30
N ALA A 24 18.27 -2.59 -1.18
CA ALA A 24 18.98 -1.49 -1.81
C ALA A 24 20.36 -1.24 -1.17
N ARG A 25 20.52 -1.50 0.14
CA ARG A 25 21.77 -1.26 0.90
C ARG A 25 22.89 -2.25 0.56
N SER A 26 22.59 -3.44 0.06
CA SER A 26 23.59 -4.48 -0.24
C SER A 26 24.38 -4.26 -1.55
N ARG A 27 24.14 -3.17 -2.29
CA ARG A 27 24.83 -2.86 -3.55
C ARG A 27 25.53 -1.50 -3.53
N PRO A 28 26.67 -1.32 -4.24
CA PRO A 28 27.35 -0.03 -4.37
C PRO A 28 26.41 1.02 -4.97
N ARG A 29 26.39 2.24 -4.42
CA ARG A 29 25.38 3.27 -4.75
C ARG A 29 26.03 4.55 -5.28
N SER A 30 25.63 4.95 -6.48
CA SER A 30 25.73 6.36 -6.87
C SER A 30 24.69 7.19 -6.11
N ILE A 31 24.98 8.48 -5.92
CA ILE A 31 24.06 9.43 -5.25
C ILE A 31 22.70 9.47 -5.97
N ALA A 32 22.70 9.33 -7.30
CA ALA A 32 21.48 9.29 -8.11
C ALA A 32 20.56 8.11 -7.74
N GLN A 33 21.11 6.91 -7.52
CA GLN A 33 20.30 5.75 -7.11
C GLN A 33 19.66 5.94 -5.73
N ARG A 34 20.37 6.56 -4.77
CA ARG A 34 19.81 6.87 -3.45
C ARG A 34 18.59 7.80 -3.55
N ARG A 35 18.64 8.81 -4.42
CA ARG A 35 17.51 9.73 -4.65
C ARG A 35 16.31 9.02 -5.27
N ILE A 36 16.54 8.13 -6.23
CA ILE A 36 15.47 7.33 -6.86
C ILE A 36 14.80 6.43 -5.80
N ASP A 37 15.57 5.76 -4.96
CA ASP A 37 15.03 4.88 -3.92
C ASP A 37 14.22 5.64 -2.87
N ALA A 38 14.69 6.83 -2.46
CA ALA A 38 13.95 7.70 -1.56
C ALA A 38 12.65 8.22 -2.19
N ALA A 39 12.71 8.66 -3.45
CA ALA A 39 11.53 9.11 -4.20
C ALA A 39 10.51 7.97 -4.37
N ALA A 40 10.96 6.75 -4.68
CA ALA A 40 10.10 5.58 -4.82
C ALA A 40 9.33 5.28 -3.52
N LEU A 41 10.01 5.32 -2.37
CA LEU A 41 9.35 5.10 -1.07
C LEU A 41 8.32 6.20 -0.75
N TRP A 42 8.64 7.46 -1.05
CA TRP A 42 7.70 8.57 -0.89
C TRP A 42 6.46 8.41 -1.77
N VAL A 43 6.65 8.17 -3.06
CA VAL A 43 5.56 7.97 -4.02
C VAL A 43 4.73 6.75 -3.65
N ALA A 44 5.36 5.64 -3.28
CA ALA A 44 4.68 4.43 -2.84
C ALA A 44 3.80 4.69 -1.62
N THR A 45 4.34 5.37 -0.60
CA THR A 45 3.64 5.66 0.65
C THR A 45 2.46 6.59 0.41
N LEU A 46 2.67 7.72 -0.28
CA LEU A 46 1.62 8.69 -0.56
C LEU A 46 0.53 8.08 -1.46
N GLY A 47 0.91 7.33 -2.49
CA GLY A 47 -0.03 6.62 -3.36
C GLY A 47 -0.86 5.59 -2.60
N ALA A 48 -0.23 4.80 -1.73
CA ALA A 48 -0.92 3.81 -0.91
C ALA A 48 -1.93 4.45 0.04
N VAL A 49 -1.57 5.54 0.71
CA VAL A 49 -2.46 6.28 1.61
C VAL A 49 -3.62 6.90 0.82
N ALA A 50 -3.34 7.57 -0.30
CA ALA A 50 -4.36 8.20 -1.13
C ALA A 50 -5.37 7.17 -1.66
N VAL A 51 -4.88 6.06 -2.22
CA VAL A 51 -5.75 4.98 -2.74
C VAL A 51 -6.51 4.28 -1.62
N CYS A 52 -5.90 4.04 -0.46
CA CYS A 52 -6.61 3.49 0.69
C CYS A 52 -7.76 4.41 1.13
N MET A 53 -7.58 5.73 1.11
CA MET A 53 -8.63 6.68 1.49
C MET A 53 -9.75 6.71 0.44
N VAL A 54 -9.39 6.79 -0.84
CA VAL A 54 -10.36 6.77 -1.95
C VAL A 54 -11.15 5.46 -1.97
N ALA A 55 -10.49 4.32 -1.82
CA ALA A 55 -11.15 3.02 -1.79
C ALA A 55 -12.08 2.87 -0.58
N TYR A 56 -11.73 3.44 0.58
CA TYR A 56 -12.61 3.44 1.77
C TYR A 56 -13.91 4.21 1.53
N ASP A 57 -13.82 5.36 0.83
CA ASP A 57 -14.97 6.19 0.51
C ASP A 57 -15.78 5.62 -0.68
N ALA A 58 -15.13 4.89 -1.61
CA ALA A 58 -15.78 4.27 -2.77
C ALA A 58 -16.49 2.94 -2.48
N VAL A 59 -16.14 2.24 -1.40
CA VAL A 59 -16.81 0.99 -1.00
C VAL A 59 -18.26 1.27 -0.64
N SER A 60 -19.14 0.94 -1.59
CA SER A 60 -20.59 0.89 -1.41
C SER A 60 -20.95 -0.55 -1.04
N LEU A 61 -21.34 -0.75 0.22
CA LEU A 61 -21.81 -2.04 0.68
C LEU A 61 -23.28 -2.20 0.25
N PRO A 62 -23.64 -3.24 -0.53
CA PRO A 62 -25.04 -3.55 -0.71
C PRO A 62 -25.65 -3.77 0.67
N GLY A 63 -26.85 -3.23 0.91
CA GLY A 63 -27.59 -3.33 2.16
C GLY A 63 -28.04 -4.76 2.43
N ILE A 64 -27.10 -5.66 2.72
CA ILE A 64 -27.37 -7.02 3.20
C ILE A 64 -27.60 -6.91 4.70
N GLU A 65 -28.62 -6.14 5.10
CA GLU A 65 -28.95 -5.99 6.51
C GLU A 65 -30.01 -7.01 6.97
N HIS A 66 -30.74 -7.70 6.08
CA HIS A 66 -31.92 -8.47 6.52
C HIS A 66 -32.12 -9.89 5.94
N ALA A 67 -31.25 -10.43 5.08
CA ALA A 67 -31.56 -11.70 4.40
C ALA A 67 -31.14 -12.99 5.15
N THR A 68 -30.15 -12.96 6.05
CA THR A 68 -29.53 -14.22 6.54
C THR A 68 -29.18 -14.28 8.04
N GLY A 69 -29.52 -13.29 8.85
CA GLY A 69 -29.29 -13.34 10.31
C GLY A 69 -27.81 -13.35 10.76
N LEU A 70 -26.85 -13.44 9.86
CA LEU A 70 -25.44 -13.18 10.13
C LEU A 70 -25.21 -11.67 10.16
N ARG A 71 -24.79 -11.14 11.32
CA ARG A 71 -24.38 -9.74 11.48
C ARG A 71 -23.45 -9.30 10.34
N ALA A 72 -23.94 -8.39 9.50
CA ALA A 72 -23.21 -7.45 8.65
C ALA A 72 -21.71 -7.75 8.40
N SER A 73 -21.40 -8.84 7.67
CA SER A 73 -20.04 -9.09 7.16
C SER A 73 -19.54 -7.94 6.28
N GLY A 74 -20.45 -7.16 5.71
CA GLY A 74 -20.14 -5.96 4.94
C GLY A 74 -19.29 -4.93 5.68
N ALA A 75 -19.50 -4.72 6.99
CA ALA A 75 -18.75 -3.73 7.75
C ALA A 75 -17.24 -4.01 7.82
N ILE A 76 -16.85 -5.29 7.79
CA ILE A 76 -15.44 -5.74 7.79
C ILE A 76 -14.78 -5.45 6.44
N TRP A 77 -15.49 -5.70 5.33
CA TRP A 77 -14.96 -5.45 3.99
C TRP A 77 -14.60 -3.99 3.74
N ARG A 78 -15.32 -3.05 4.35
CA ARG A 78 -14.97 -1.62 4.31
C ARG A 78 -13.68 -1.28 5.04
N GLN A 79 -13.22 -2.15 5.94
CA GLN A 79 -11.94 -1.99 6.63
C GLN A 79 -10.81 -2.75 5.95
N VAL A 80 -11.08 -3.90 5.32
CA VAL A 80 -10.06 -4.76 4.72
C VAL A 80 -9.75 -4.41 3.27
N PHE A 81 -10.77 -4.08 2.47
CA PHE A 81 -10.58 -3.79 1.05
C PHE A 81 -9.68 -2.57 0.77
N PRO A 82 -9.86 -1.42 1.45
CA PRO A 82 -9.04 -0.24 1.14
C PRO A 82 -7.54 -0.42 1.44
N PRO A 83 -7.13 -1.04 2.57
CA PRO A 83 -5.74 -1.41 2.82
C PRO A 83 -5.16 -2.34 1.76
N LEU A 84 -5.94 -3.30 1.22
CA LEU A 84 -5.46 -4.17 0.14
C LEU A 84 -5.17 -3.37 -1.14
N CYS A 85 -6.02 -2.40 -1.49
CA CYS A 85 -5.75 -1.49 -2.61
C CYS A 85 -4.49 -0.66 -2.37
N GLY A 86 -4.33 -0.09 -1.17
CA GLY A 86 -3.13 0.66 -0.78
C GLY A 86 -1.86 -0.19 -0.85
N TYR A 87 -1.93 -1.43 -0.37
CA TYR A 87 -0.85 -2.42 -0.44
C TYR A 87 -0.44 -2.71 -1.90
N GLY A 88 -1.42 -2.91 -2.79
CA GLY A 88 -1.16 -3.15 -4.21
C GLY A 88 -0.41 -1.99 -4.88
N VAL A 89 -0.82 -0.75 -4.58
CA VAL A 89 -0.16 0.46 -5.07
C VAL A 89 1.27 0.56 -4.55
N PHE A 90 1.47 0.39 -3.23
CA PHE A 90 2.79 0.46 -2.63
C PHE A 90 3.76 -0.54 -3.27
N THR A 91 3.31 -1.80 -3.36
CA THR A 91 4.09 -2.90 -3.90
C THR A 91 4.39 -2.69 -5.38
N GLY A 92 3.41 -2.23 -6.17
CA GLY A 92 3.58 -1.91 -7.58
C GLY A 92 4.63 -0.82 -7.83
N VAL A 93 4.61 0.26 -7.03
CA VAL A 93 5.62 1.33 -7.14
C VAL A 93 7.02 0.81 -6.81
N LEU A 94 7.17 0.00 -5.75
CA LEU A 94 8.46 -0.58 -5.42
C LEU A 94 8.98 -1.51 -6.52
N PHE A 95 8.13 -2.37 -7.10
CA PHE A 95 8.52 -3.21 -8.23
C PHE A 95 8.90 -2.39 -9.47
N ALA A 96 8.18 -1.32 -9.77
CA ALA A 96 8.53 -0.41 -10.86
C ALA A 96 9.90 0.24 -10.63
N ALA A 97 10.19 0.67 -9.40
CA ALA A 97 11.49 1.24 -9.02
C ALA A 97 12.62 0.20 -9.16
N LEU A 98 12.40 -1.04 -8.74
CA LEU A 98 13.35 -2.15 -8.94
C LEU A 98 13.60 -2.44 -10.42
N GLY A 99 12.54 -2.45 -11.23
CA GLY A 99 12.62 -2.61 -12.69
C GLY A 99 13.45 -1.50 -13.32
N LEU A 100 13.14 -0.24 -13.02
CA LEU A 100 13.89 0.92 -13.50
C LEU A 100 15.36 0.86 -13.10
N ARG A 101 15.66 0.38 -11.88
CA ARG A 101 17.04 0.19 -11.42
C ARG A 101 17.78 -0.86 -12.25
N ARG A 102 17.12 -1.98 -12.58
CA ARG A 102 17.70 -3.05 -13.40
C ARG A 102 17.98 -2.57 -14.83
N TRP A 103 17.12 -1.73 -15.40
CA TRP A 103 17.32 -1.18 -16.75
C TRP A 103 18.47 -0.18 -16.83
N ARG A 104 18.83 0.48 -15.71
CA ARG A 104 19.90 1.50 -15.66
C ARG A 104 21.25 0.97 -15.15
N SER A 105 21.34 -0.33 -14.83
CA SER A 105 22.56 -1.00 -14.36
C SER A 105 23.16 -1.84 -15.47
#